data_AF-X7F2V0-F1
#
_entry.id   AF-X7F2V0-F1
#
_cell.length_a   1.000
_cell.length_b   1.000
_cell.length_c   1.000
_cell.angle_alpha   90.00
_cell.angle_beta   90.00
_cell.angle_gamma   90.00
#
_symmetry.space_group_name_H-M   'P 1'
#
loop_
_entity.id
_entity.type
_entity.pdbx_description
1 polymer ?
#
loop_
_entity_poly.entity_id
_entity_poly.type
_entity_poly.pdbx_seq_one_letter_code
_entity_poly.pdbx_strand_id
1 'polypeptide(L)'
;DIFAGYWPHVPAGSGSRPLADRLNSAPKHVATHRPDGLSWQGSRALSGDLAEAVRALKRQGGADLLTFGSGDMVRQLLAADLVDDLSLLVYPVMLGPGKRVFGDDAQARAFTLERV
;
A
#
# COMPACT_ATOMS: atom_id res chain seq x y z
N ASP A 1 9.07 -5.65 11.47
CA ASP A 1 8.52 -5.05 10.24
C ASP A 1 9.67 -4.34 9.51
N ILE A 2 9.84 -4.57 8.19
CA ILE A 2 11.02 -4.06 7.45
C ILE A 2 10.98 -2.54 7.26
N PHE A 3 9.80 -1.94 7.19
CA PHE A 3 9.63 -0.51 7.00
C PHE A 3 9.94 0.23 8.31
N ALA A 4 9.32 -0.22 9.41
CA ALA A 4 9.54 0.33 10.75
C ALA A 4 11.00 0.21 11.20
N GLY A 5 11.71 -0.83 10.75
CA GLY A 5 13.12 -1.04 11.05
C GLY A 5 14.10 -0.22 10.19
N TYR A 6 13.64 0.43 9.12
CA TYR A 6 14.51 1.17 8.19
C TYR A 6 14.19 2.66 8.12
N TRP A 7 12.95 3.03 7.76
CA TRP A 7 12.60 4.42 7.41
C TRP A 7 12.77 5.44 8.55
N PRO A 8 12.47 5.13 9.82
CA PRO A 8 12.76 6.04 10.94
C PRO A 8 14.25 6.29 11.17
N HIS A 9 15.12 5.39 10.69
CA HIS A 9 16.54 5.35 11.01
C HIS A 9 17.42 5.86 9.86
N VAL A 10 16.83 6.36 8.77
CA VAL A 10 17.58 6.87 7.62
C VAL A 10 18.42 8.10 8.02
N PRO A 11 19.77 8.07 7.86
CA PRO A 11 20.65 9.17 8.23
C PRO A 11 20.36 10.44 7.44
N ALA A 12 20.60 11.62 8.05
CA ALA A 12 20.35 12.92 7.43
C ALA A 12 21.12 13.13 6.10
N GLY A 13 22.32 12.55 5.96
CA GLY A 13 23.12 12.62 4.73
C GLY A 13 22.77 11.60 3.65
N SER A 14 21.77 10.73 3.87
CA SER A 14 21.40 9.70 2.90
C SER A 14 20.56 10.30 1.76
N GLY A 15 20.80 9.85 0.52
CA GLY A 15 19.94 10.18 -0.63
C GLY A 15 18.49 9.73 -0.47
N SER A 16 18.21 8.77 0.43
CA SER A 16 16.85 8.33 0.77
C SER A 16 16.14 9.25 1.76
N ARG A 17 16.83 10.25 2.34
CA ARG A 17 16.29 11.08 3.42
C ARG A 17 15.00 11.81 3.04
N PRO A 18 14.86 12.43 1.86
CA PRO A 18 13.62 13.11 1.48
C PRO A 18 12.40 12.16 1.45
N LEU A 19 12.59 10.92 1.02
CA LEU A 19 11.53 9.90 1.03
C LEU A 19 11.23 9.44 2.45
N ALA A 20 12.26 9.23 3.27
CA ALA A 20 12.09 8.87 4.68
C ALA A 20 11.26 9.93 5.43
N ASP A 21 11.51 11.21 5.21
CA ASP A 21 10.76 12.31 5.85
C ASP A 21 9.28 12.31 5.46
N ARG A 22 8.97 12.05 4.19
CA ARG A 22 7.58 11.91 3.71
C ARG A 22 6.90 10.68 4.33
N LEU A 23 7.57 9.53 4.33
CA LEU A 23 7.03 8.31 4.90
C LEU A 23 6.83 8.41 6.42
N ASN A 24 7.77 9.03 7.13
CA ASN A 24 7.70 9.20 8.58
C ASN A 24 6.60 10.18 9.00
N SER A 25 6.31 11.22 8.22
CA SER A 25 5.24 12.18 8.53
C SER A 25 3.83 11.71 8.16
N ALA A 26 3.68 10.84 7.16
CA ALA A 26 2.37 10.35 6.73
C ALA A 26 1.68 9.44 7.77
N PRO A 27 0.37 9.55 8.02
CA PRO A 27 -0.36 8.55 8.82
C PRO A 27 -0.23 7.16 8.19
N LYS A 28 0.04 6.12 8.98
CA LYS A 28 0.11 4.74 8.48
C LYS A 28 -1.09 3.94 8.92
N HIS A 29 -1.76 3.33 7.95
CA HIS A 29 -2.89 2.43 8.17
C HIS A 29 -2.44 0.99 7.92
N VAL A 30 -2.47 0.17 8.96
CA VAL A 30 -1.87 -1.18 8.90
C VAL A 30 -2.96 -2.23 9.01
N ALA A 31 -3.19 -2.96 7.91
CA ALA A 31 -3.99 -4.18 7.94
C ALA A 31 -3.17 -5.30 8.65
N THR A 32 -3.59 -5.71 9.85
CA THR A 32 -2.85 -6.69 10.66
C THR A 32 -3.80 -7.50 11.55
N HIS A 33 -3.44 -8.77 11.78
CA HIS A 33 -4.07 -9.60 12.81
C HIS A 33 -3.44 -9.42 14.20
N ARG A 34 -2.38 -8.60 14.32
CA ARG A 34 -1.63 -8.32 15.55
C ARG A 34 -1.50 -6.80 15.74
N PRO A 35 -2.53 -6.13 16.29
CA PRO A 35 -2.57 -4.66 16.37
C PRO A 35 -1.58 -4.09 17.39
N ASP A 36 -1.24 -4.83 18.44
CA ASP A 36 -0.42 -4.30 19.57
C ASP A 36 1.08 -4.16 19.25
N GLY A 37 1.53 -4.62 18.07
CA GLY A 37 2.94 -4.68 17.70
C GLY A 37 3.44 -3.54 16.82
N LEU A 38 2.66 -2.46 16.63
CA LEU A 38 3.00 -1.39 15.70
C LEU A 38 3.97 -0.38 16.34
N SER A 39 5.26 -0.49 16.00
CA SER A 39 6.32 0.36 16.57
C SER A 39 6.60 1.64 15.78
N TRP A 40 6.16 1.74 14.52
CA TRP A 40 6.41 2.93 13.71
C TRP A 40 5.44 4.06 14.08
N GLN A 41 5.99 5.21 14.48
CA GLN A 41 5.21 6.41 14.81
C GLN A 41 4.17 6.75 13.72
N GLY A 42 2.96 7.08 14.17
CA GLY A 42 1.82 7.41 13.30
C GLY A 42 1.11 6.20 12.72
N SER A 43 1.46 4.97 13.14
CA SER A 43 0.76 3.75 12.73
C SER A 43 -0.50 3.51 13.55
N ARG A 44 -1.57 3.14 12.87
CA ARG A 44 -2.83 2.65 13.45
C ARG A 44 -3.26 1.39 12.73
N ALA A 45 -3.62 0.36 13.50
CA ALA A 45 -4.19 -0.84 12.93
C ALA A 45 -5.56 -0.52 12.32
N LEU A 46 -5.84 -1.08 11.13
CA LEU A 46 -7.19 -1.10 10.59
C LEU A 46 -8.02 -2.14 11.37
N SER A 47 -9.24 -1.75 11.73
CA SER A 47 -10.16 -2.61 12.47
C SER A 47 -11.25 -3.17 11.55
N GLY A 48 -11.59 -4.44 11.74
CA GLY A 48 -12.68 -5.09 11.00
C GLY A 48 -12.29 -5.49 9.59
N ASP A 49 -13.28 -5.49 8.70
CA ASP A 49 -13.08 -5.80 7.28
C ASP A 49 -12.23 -4.73 6.57
N LEU A 50 -11.30 -5.18 5.72
CA LEU A 50 -10.37 -4.31 5.01
C LEU A 50 -11.09 -3.34 4.08
N ALA A 51 -12.07 -3.82 3.29
CA ALA A 51 -12.75 -2.99 2.30
C ALA A 51 -13.59 -1.93 3.01
N GLU A 52 -14.31 -2.28 4.07
CA GLU A 52 -15.06 -1.31 4.87
C GLU A 52 -14.17 -0.28 5.56
N ALA A 53 -13.04 -0.70 6.12
CA ALA A 53 -12.08 0.20 6.74
C ALA A 53 -11.54 1.21 5.70
N VAL A 54 -11.17 0.76 4.51
CA VAL A 54 -10.69 1.64 3.43
C VAL A 54 -11.80 2.55 2.91
N ARG A 55 -13.04 2.07 2.75
CA ARG A 55 -14.19 2.94 2.40
C ARG A 55 -14.40 4.03 3.43
N ALA A 56 -14.27 3.72 4.72
CA ALA A 56 -14.37 4.71 5.78
C ALA A 56 -13.27 5.78 5.68
N LEU A 57 -12.04 5.40 5.33
CA LEU A 57 -10.95 6.35 5.08
C LEU A 57 -11.23 7.23 3.86
N LYS A 58 -11.63 6.64 2.74
CA LYS A 58 -12.00 7.41 1.52
C LYS A 58 -13.10 8.43 1.82
N ARG A 59 -14.08 8.10 2.68
CA ARG A 59 -15.15 9.02 3.10
C ARG A 59 -14.69 10.18 4.00
N GLN A 60 -13.59 10.04 4.73
CA GLN A 60 -13.07 11.12 5.58
C GLN A 60 -12.52 12.29 4.74
N GLY A 61 -12.24 12.06 3.46
CA GLY A 61 -11.53 13.02 2.60
C GLY A 61 -10.07 13.21 3.04
N GLY A 62 -9.33 14.02 2.29
CA GLY A 62 -7.93 14.32 2.57
C GLY A 62 -7.00 13.91 1.43
N ALA A 63 -5.75 13.57 1.79
CA ALA A 63 -4.73 13.17 0.83
C ALA A 63 -4.97 11.76 0.28
N ASP A 64 -4.34 11.48 -0.86
CA ASP A 64 -4.41 10.17 -1.53
C ASP A 64 -3.91 9.04 -0.63
N LEU A 65 -4.57 7.89 -0.71
CA LEU A 65 -4.20 6.68 0.00
C LEU A 65 -3.21 5.86 -0.84
N LEU A 66 -1.94 5.84 -0.42
CA LEU A 66 -0.92 5.02 -1.07
C LEU A 66 -0.86 3.61 -0.49
N THR A 67 -0.93 2.61 -1.36
CA THR A 67 -0.83 1.20 -0.99
C THR A 67 0.59 0.68 -1.17
N PHE A 68 1.27 0.36 -0.07
CA PHE A 68 2.61 -0.26 -0.08
C PHE A 68 2.60 -1.79 -0.19
N GLY A 69 1.42 -2.38 -0.40
CA GLY A 69 1.20 -3.82 -0.40
C GLY A 69 0.56 -4.32 0.90
N SER A 70 0.39 -5.62 1.07
CA SER A 70 0.92 -6.71 0.22
C SER A 70 0.16 -6.88 -1.11
N GLY A 71 0.68 -7.71 -2.02
CA GLY A 71 -0.03 -8.08 -3.25
C GLY A 71 -1.40 -8.73 -2.96
N ASP A 72 -1.56 -9.43 -1.84
CA ASP A 72 -2.85 -9.99 -1.42
C ASP A 72 -3.82 -8.90 -0.99
N MET A 73 -3.32 -7.84 -0.34
CA MET A 73 -4.11 -6.65 0.00
C MET A 73 -4.54 -5.91 -1.27
N VAL A 74 -3.63 -5.72 -2.22
CA VAL A 74 -3.94 -5.08 -3.52
C VAL A 74 -5.04 -5.84 -4.26
N ARG A 75 -4.97 -7.19 -4.32
CA ARG A 75 -6.02 -8.00 -4.94
C ARG A 75 -7.38 -7.83 -4.27
N GLN A 76 -7.43 -7.78 -2.95
CA GLN A 76 -8.67 -7.52 -2.22
C GLN A 76 -9.25 -6.14 -2.53
N LEU A 77 -8.41 -5.10 -2.62
CA LEU A 77 -8.86 -3.74 -2.96
C LEU A 77 -9.36 -3.64 -4.41
N LEU A 78 -8.71 -4.33 -5.36
CA LEU A 78 -9.16 -4.42 -6.74
C LEU A 78 -10.52 -5.15 -6.83
N ALA A 79 -10.67 -6.29 -6.14
CA ALA A 79 -11.93 -7.03 -6.11
C ALA A 79 -13.08 -6.23 -5.48
N ALA A 80 -12.78 -5.38 -4.50
CA ALA A 80 -13.74 -4.52 -3.81
C ALA A 80 -14.04 -3.19 -4.55
N ASP A 81 -13.44 -2.97 -5.72
CA ASP A 81 -13.57 -1.75 -6.53
C ASP A 81 -13.13 -0.47 -5.79
N LEU A 82 -12.01 -0.58 -5.05
CA LEU A 82 -11.50 0.52 -4.21
C LEU A 82 -10.23 1.19 -4.73
N VAL A 83 -9.69 0.71 -5.85
CA VAL A 83 -8.48 1.26 -6.49
C VAL A 83 -8.88 2.25 -7.57
N ASP A 84 -8.54 3.52 -7.38
CA ASP A 84 -8.80 4.58 -8.35
C ASP A 84 -7.67 4.65 -9.39
N ASP A 85 -6.41 4.58 -8.94
CA ASP A 85 -5.21 4.67 -9.76
C ASP A 85 -4.32 3.43 -9.62
N LEU A 86 -3.86 2.89 -10.75
CA LEU A 86 -2.93 1.77 -10.79
C LEU A 86 -1.61 2.18 -11.47
N SER A 87 -0.58 2.42 -10.67
CA SER A 87 0.78 2.66 -11.18
C SER A 87 1.55 1.35 -11.30
N LEU A 88 1.78 0.89 -12.53
CA LEU A 88 2.51 -0.35 -12.83
C LEU A 88 3.96 -0.06 -13.21
N LEU A 89 4.90 -0.57 -12.41
CA LEU A 89 6.32 -0.60 -12.77
C LEU A 89 6.61 -1.91 -13.49
N VAL A 90 6.77 -1.85 -14.81
CA VAL A 90 6.99 -3.02 -15.66
C VAL A 90 8.49 -3.19 -15.92
N TYR A 91 9.01 -4.37 -15.62
CA TYR A 91 10.42 -4.71 -15.82
C TYR A 91 10.55 -5.74 -16.97
N PRO A 92 11.59 -5.64 -17.83
CA PRO A 92 11.80 -6.57 -18.94
C PRO A 92 12.42 -7.90 -18.44
N VAL A 93 11.71 -8.61 -17.56
CA VAL A 93 12.13 -9.88 -16.98
C VAL A 93 10.95 -10.85 -16.89
N MET A 94 11.20 -12.13 -17.19
CA MET A 94 10.24 -13.21 -16.97
C MET A 94 10.63 -14.00 -15.72
N LEU A 95 9.81 -13.90 -14.67
CA LEU A 95 10.07 -14.59 -13.40
C LEU A 95 9.53 -16.03 -13.35
N GLY A 96 8.62 -16.40 -14.25
CA GLY A 96 7.96 -17.71 -14.23
C GLY A 96 6.88 -17.82 -13.15
N PRO A 97 6.79 -18.96 -12.43
CA PRO A 97 5.81 -19.14 -11.35
C PRO A 97 6.04 -18.19 -10.17
N GLY A 98 4.96 -17.75 -9.51
CA GLY A 98 5.07 -16.90 -8.33
C GLY A 98 3.82 -16.10 -8.03
N LYS A 99 3.96 -15.13 -7.11
CA LYS A 99 2.87 -14.20 -6.77
C LYS A 99 2.52 -13.33 -7.97
N ARG A 100 1.23 -13.23 -8.26
CA ARG A 100 0.70 -12.38 -9.33
C ARG A 100 -0.14 -11.26 -8.74
N VAL A 101 -0.03 -10.07 -9.32
CA VAL A 101 -0.91 -8.95 -9.00
C VAL A 101 -2.34 -9.25 -9.45
N PHE A 102 -2.49 -9.90 -10.60
CA PHE A 102 -3.77 -10.41 -11.10
C PHE A 102 -3.74 -11.95 -11.05
N GLY A 103 -4.57 -12.53 -10.19
CA GLY A 103 -4.75 -13.98 -10.08
C GLY A 103 -5.69 -14.53 -11.15
N ASP A 104 -5.92 -15.84 -11.12
CA ASP A 104 -6.83 -16.51 -12.07
C ASP A 104 -8.31 -16.14 -11.83
N ASP A 105 -8.62 -15.60 -10.65
CA ASP A 105 -9.91 -15.07 -10.23
C ASP A 105 -10.08 -13.56 -10.49
N ALA A 106 -9.09 -12.93 -11.14
CA ALA A 106 -9.15 -11.50 -11.43
C ALA A 106 -10.34 -11.17 -12.33
N GLN A 107 -11.16 -10.24 -11.87
CA GLN A 107 -12.28 -9.73 -12.66
C GLN A 107 -11.80 -8.63 -13.60
N ALA A 108 -12.35 -8.62 -14.82
CA ALA A 108 -12.07 -7.55 -15.77
C ALA A 108 -12.52 -6.20 -15.20
N ARG A 109 -11.66 -5.20 -15.34
CA ARG A 109 -11.89 -3.80 -14.97
C ARG A 109 -11.30 -2.91 -16.04
N ALA A 110 -11.96 -1.79 -16.32
CA ALA A 110 -11.49 -0.80 -17.26
C ALA A 110 -10.69 0.27 -16.52
N PHE A 111 -9.47 0.52 -16.96
CA PHE A 111 -8.65 1.67 -16.56
C PHE A 111 -8.30 2.47 -17.81
N THR A 112 -8.22 3.79 -17.67
CA THR A 112 -7.65 4.66 -18.70
C THR A 112 -6.14 4.74 -18.50
N LEU A 113 -5.38 4.61 -19.59
CA LEU A 113 -3.94 4.82 -19.54
C LEU A 113 -3.63 6.32 -19.49
N GLU A 114 -3.21 6.81 -18.33
CA GLU A 114 -2.90 8.23 -18.12
C GLU A 114 -1.45 8.60 -18.50
N ARG A 115 -0.49 7.70 -18.26
CA ARG A 115 0.95 7.92 -18.54
C ARG A 115 1.70 6.61 -18.76
N VAL A 116 2.79 6.69 -19.55
CA VAL A 116 3.76 5.60 -19.80
C VAL A 116 5.14 6.06 -19.36
#